data_AF-A0AAW6KL52-F1
#
_entry.id   AF-A0AAW6KL52-F1
#
_cell.length_a   1.000
_cell.length_b   1.000
_cell.length_c   1.000
_cell.angle_alpha   90.00
_cell.angle_beta   90.00
_cell.angle_gamma   90.00
#
_symmetry.space_group_name_H-M   'P 1'
#
loop_
_entity.id
_entity.type
_entity.pdbx_description
1 polymer ?
#
loop_
_entity_poly.entity_id
_entity_poly.type
_entity_poly.pdbx_seq_one_letter_code
_entity_poly.pdbx_strand_id
1 'polypeptide(L)'
;LFIKKHFELLSSDRHLAIVTQLELRQSNLELRLKINEILKGYLTILEDIITEGKEAGEFKNTLDVRLAKQMIFGTVDETVTTWVMNDQKYDLPKLADSIHELLIHGFGSQKTKEEK
;
A
#
# COMPACT_ATOMS: atom_id res chain seq x y z
N LEU A 1 1.85 -9.55 -5.73
CA LEU A 1 1.05 -9.17 -6.92
C LEU A 1 0.32 -7.84 -6.76
N PHE A 2 -0.40 -7.62 -5.65
CA PHE A 2 -1.21 -6.43 -5.40
C PHE A 2 -0.47 -5.09 -5.58
N ILE A 3 0.65 -4.88 -4.87
CA ILE A 3 1.45 -3.64 -4.92
C ILE A 3 1.92 -3.35 -6.35
N LYS A 4 2.47 -4.37 -7.00
CA LYS A 4 2.94 -4.28 -8.40
C LYS A 4 1.81 -3.85 -9.34
N LYS A 5 0.62 -4.43 -9.22
CA LYS A 5 -0.53 -4.07 -10.06
C LYS A 5 -1.01 -2.63 -9.83
N HIS A 6 -1.03 -2.17 -8.57
CA HIS A 6 -1.32 -0.78 -8.25
C HIS A 6 -0.31 0.17 -8.92
N PHE A 7 0.99 -0.12 -8.80
CA PHE A 7 2.05 0.68 -9.40
C PHE A 7 2.01 0.65 -10.93
N GLU A 8 1.75 -0.50 -11.55
CA GLU A 8 1.57 -0.63 -13.00
C GLU A 8 0.40 0.22 -13.51
N LEU A 9 -0.74 0.19 -12.82
CA LEU A 9 -1.91 1.01 -13.19
C LEU A 9 -1.56 2.51 -13.22
N LEU A 10 -0.97 3.03 -12.15
CA LEU A 10 -0.68 4.47 -12.04
C LEU A 10 0.54 4.92 -12.86
N SER A 11 1.50 4.04 -13.10
CA SER A 11 2.62 4.34 -14.00
C SER A 11 2.24 4.30 -15.48
N SER A 12 1.21 3.53 -15.84
CA SER A 12 0.68 3.46 -17.21
C SER A 12 -0.12 4.71 -17.63
N ASP A 13 -0.69 5.44 -16.66
CA ASP A 13 -1.41 6.69 -16.89
C ASP A 13 -1.01 7.75 -15.83
N ARG A 14 -0.12 8.66 -16.23
CA ARG A 14 0.38 9.73 -15.36
C ARG A 14 -0.70 10.74 -14.96
N HIS A 15 -1.70 10.97 -15.80
CA HIS A 15 -2.79 11.87 -15.46
C HIS A 15 -3.67 11.24 -14.39
N LEU A 16 -3.96 9.94 -14.52
CA LEU A 16 -4.65 9.19 -13.47
C LEU A 16 -3.89 9.23 -12.14
N ALA A 17 -2.55 9.10 -12.18
CA ALA A 17 -1.74 9.23 -10.97
C ALA A 17 -1.86 10.61 -10.32
N ILE A 18 -1.78 11.70 -11.10
CA ILE A 18 -1.96 13.06 -10.58
C ILE A 18 -3.35 13.23 -9.96
N VAL A 19 -4.40 12.78 -10.66
CA VAL A 19 -5.77 12.87 -10.16
C VAL A 19 -5.93 12.11 -8.85
N THR A 20 -5.48 10.85 -8.80
CA THR A 20 -5.66 10.01 -7.61
C THR A 20 -4.84 10.48 -6.41
N GLN A 21 -3.64 11.02 -6.64
CA GLN A 21 -2.73 11.40 -5.55
C GLN A 21 -2.85 12.86 -5.12
N LEU A 22 -3.33 13.76 -5.97
CA LEU A 22 -3.45 15.19 -5.65
C LEU A 22 -4.91 15.65 -5.69
N GLU A 23 -5.57 15.49 -6.84
CA GLU A 23 -6.89 16.10 -7.07
C GLU A 23 -8.01 15.45 -6.23
N LEU A 24 -7.92 14.17 -5.89
CA LEU A 24 -8.90 13.55 -5.00
C LEU A 24 -8.73 13.93 -3.52
N ARG A 25 -7.64 14.63 -3.14
CA ARG A 25 -7.40 15.06 -1.75
C ARG A 25 -8.20 16.33 -1.41
N GLN A 26 -9.51 16.16 -1.29
CA GLN A 26 -10.47 17.24 -1.13
C GLN A 26 -10.64 17.69 0.34
N SER A 27 -10.50 19.00 0.57
CA SER A 27 -10.75 19.61 1.89
C SER A 27 -12.22 19.56 2.30
N ASN A 28 -13.14 19.61 1.32
CA ASN A 28 -14.58 19.50 1.56
C ASN A 28 -14.94 18.11 2.11
N LEU A 29 -15.55 18.07 3.30
CA LEU A 29 -15.89 16.83 4.00
C LEU A 29 -16.88 15.96 3.22
N GLU A 30 -17.92 16.55 2.63
CA GLU A 30 -18.96 15.80 1.92
C GLU A 30 -18.37 15.10 0.68
N LEU A 31 -17.54 15.81 -0.09
CA LEU A 31 -16.86 15.26 -1.25
C LEU A 31 -15.86 14.18 -0.85
N ARG A 32 -15.09 14.41 0.22
CA ARG A 32 -14.15 13.41 0.76
C ARG A 32 -14.86 12.12 1.19
N LEU A 33 -16.03 12.22 1.81
CA LEU A 33 -16.81 11.04 2.19
C LEU A 33 -17.25 10.24 0.96
N LYS A 34 -17.73 10.90 -0.11
CA LYS A 34 -18.10 10.25 -1.38
C LYS A 34 -16.90 9.55 -2.04
N ILE A 35 -15.72 10.18 -2.03
CA ILE A 35 -14.48 9.58 -2.55
C ILE A 35 -14.08 8.35 -1.71
N ASN A 36 -14.17 8.45 -0.38
CA ASN A 36 -13.84 7.35 0.52
C ASN A 36 -14.75 6.12 0.31
N GLU A 37 -16.02 6.29 -0.06
CA GLU A 37 -16.90 5.17 -0.40
C GLU A 37 -16.35 4.33 -1.57
N ILE A 38 -15.74 4.96 -2.57
CA ILE A 38 -15.11 4.26 -3.71
C ILE A 38 -13.88 3.48 -3.21
N LEU A 39 -13.09 4.10 -2.34
CA LEU A 39 -11.86 3.49 -1.80
C LEU A 39 -12.15 2.29 -0.89
N LYS A 40 -13.36 2.19 -0.30
CA LYS A 40 -13.72 1.05 0.56
C LYS A 40 -13.52 -0.30 -0.13
N GLY A 41 -13.89 -0.44 -1.40
CA GLY A 41 -13.71 -1.70 -2.12
C GLY A 41 -12.25 -2.15 -2.19
N TYR A 42 -11.33 -1.20 -2.43
CA TYR A 42 -9.89 -1.46 -2.41
C TYR A 42 -9.40 -1.88 -1.02
N LEU A 43 -9.89 -1.21 0.02
CA LEU A 43 -9.56 -1.53 1.41
C LEU A 43 -10.14 -2.88 1.86
N THR A 44 -11.28 -3.31 1.32
CA THR A 44 -11.85 -4.64 1.57
C THR A 44 -10.95 -5.73 0.99
N ILE A 45 -10.44 -5.57 -0.23
CA ILE A 45 -9.49 -6.53 -0.82
C ILE A 45 -8.25 -6.72 0.08
N LEU A 46 -7.73 -5.63 0.65
CA LEU A 46 -6.61 -5.71 1.60
C LEU A 46 -7.00 -6.46 2.88
N GLU A 47 -8.19 -6.22 3.40
CA GLU A 47 -8.70 -6.90 4.59
C GLU A 47 -8.84 -8.40 4.37
N ASP A 48 -9.33 -8.81 3.20
CA ASP A 48 -9.46 -10.21 2.81
C ASP A 48 -8.10 -10.88 2.69
N ILE A 49 -7.13 -10.27 1.98
CA ILE A 49 -5.76 -10.78 1.85
C ILE A 49 -5.11 -10.99 3.22
N ILE A 50 -5.24 -10.01 4.13
CA ILE A 50 -4.66 -10.10 5.48
C ILE A 50 -5.34 -11.21 6.29
N THR A 51 -6.66 -11.34 6.18
CA THR A 51 -7.43 -12.35 6.92
C THR A 51 -7.11 -13.75 6.44
N GLU A 52 -7.11 -13.99 5.13
CA GLU A 52 -6.72 -15.27 4.52
C GLU A 52 -5.29 -15.66 4.92
N GLY A 53 -4.34 -14.73 4.85
CA GLY A 53 -2.96 -14.99 5.26
C GLY A 53 -2.82 -15.33 6.76
N LYS A 54 -3.68 -14.79 7.63
CA LYS A 54 -3.74 -15.18 9.04
C LYS A 54 -4.30 -16.59 9.21
N GLU A 55 -5.40 -16.91 8.52
CA GLU A 55 -6.04 -18.23 8.57
C GLU A 55 -5.12 -19.34 8.03
N ALA A 56 -4.34 -19.04 6.99
CA ALA A 56 -3.33 -19.94 6.43
C ALA A 56 -2.06 -20.07 7.29
N GLY A 57 -1.90 -19.24 8.33
CA GLY A 57 -0.72 -19.22 9.19
C GLY A 57 0.51 -18.53 8.56
N GLU A 58 0.33 -17.83 7.43
CA GLU A 58 1.38 -17.06 6.76
C GLU A 58 1.65 -15.73 7.48
N PHE A 59 0.62 -15.13 8.08
CA PHE A 59 0.72 -13.93 8.89
C PHE A 59 0.55 -14.21 10.38
N LYS A 60 1.16 -13.35 11.22
CA LYS A 60 1.06 -13.47 12.68
C LYS A 60 -0.40 -13.38 13.12
N ASN A 61 -0.88 -14.35 13.90
CA ASN A 61 -2.23 -14.33 14.46
C ASN A 61 -2.53 -13.09 15.34
N THR A 62 -1.50 -12.52 15.95
CA THR A 62 -1.56 -11.30 16.77
C THR A 62 -1.63 -10.01 15.95
N LEU A 63 -1.54 -10.08 14.62
CA LEU A 63 -1.63 -8.92 13.74
C LEU A 63 -3.03 -8.30 13.81
N ASP A 64 -3.12 -7.02 14.16
CA ASP A 64 -4.35 -6.25 14.04
C ASP A 64 -4.61 -5.96 12.56
N VAL A 65 -5.72 -6.49 12.04
CA VAL A 65 -6.06 -6.42 10.61
C VAL A 65 -6.28 -4.96 10.16
N ARG A 66 -6.85 -4.11 11.02
CA ARG A 66 -7.12 -2.71 10.68
C ARG A 66 -5.83 -1.92 10.58
N LEU A 67 -4.92 -2.10 11.53
CA LEU A 67 -3.61 -1.43 11.52
C LEU A 67 -2.74 -1.94 10.36
N ALA A 68 -2.73 -3.25 10.09
CA ALA A 68 -2.01 -3.82 8.96
C ALA A 68 -2.52 -3.25 7.62
N LYS A 69 -3.84 -3.19 7.45
CA LYS A 69 -4.46 -2.58 6.26
C LYS A 69 -4.06 -1.10 6.10
N GLN A 70 -4.11 -0.32 7.18
CA GLN A 70 -3.71 1.09 7.17
C GLN A 70 -2.23 1.25 6.80
N MET A 71 -1.36 0.39 7.34
CA MET A 71 0.07 0.40 7.02
C MET A 71 0.31 0.08 5.54
N ILE A 72 -0.28 -1.00 5.03
CA ILE A 72 -0.11 -1.39 3.62
C ILE A 72 -0.63 -0.29 2.70
N PHE A 73 -1.86 0.21 2.94
CA PHE A 73 -2.43 1.28 2.12
C PHE A 73 -1.58 2.55 2.18
N GLY A 74 -1.23 3.01 3.38
CA GLY A 74 -0.46 4.24 3.58
C GLY A 74 0.94 4.17 2.96
N THR A 75 1.64 3.03 3.11
CA THR A 75 2.96 2.84 2.49
C THR A 75 2.88 2.87 0.96
N VAL A 76 1.89 2.20 0.38
CA VAL A 76 1.67 2.21 -1.07
C VAL A 76 1.31 3.62 -1.54
N ASP A 77 0.33 4.27 -0.91
CA ASP A 77 -0.16 5.62 -1.26
C ASP A 77 0.96 6.67 -1.18
N GLU A 78 1.78 6.64 -0.13
CA GLU A 78 2.89 7.58 0.03
C GLU A 78 4.01 7.33 -0.99
N THR A 79 4.28 6.07 -1.34
CA THR A 79 5.26 5.74 -2.38
C THR A 79 4.85 6.32 -3.74
N VAL A 80 3.56 6.24 -4.06
CA VAL A 80 3.01 6.85 -5.29
C VAL A 80 3.00 8.37 -5.18
N THR A 81 2.57 8.95 -4.06
CA THR A 81 2.56 10.40 -3.84
C THR A 81 3.97 10.97 -4.04
N THR A 82 4.99 10.37 -3.41
CA THR A 82 6.39 10.78 -3.58
C THR A 82 6.84 10.68 -5.03
N TRP A 83 6.44 9.62 -5.76
CA TRP A 83 6.74 9.48 -7.18
C TRP A 83 6.06 10.56 -8.04
N VAL A 84 4.80 10.88 -7.76
CA VAL A 84 4.06 11.96 -8.43
C VAL A 84 4.74 13.30 -8.19
N MET A 85 5.14 13.59 -6.95
CA MET A 85 5.83 14.82 -6.58
C MET A 85 7.23 14.95 -7.21
N ASN A 86 7.84 13.84 -7.63
CA ASN A 86 9.12 13.80 -8.36
C ASN A 86 8.94 13.77 -9.89
N ASP A 87 7.87 14.38 -10.41
CA ASP A 87 7.50 14.42 -11.84
C ASP A 87 7.47 13.04 -12.51
N GLN A 88 7.16 11.98 -11.75
CA GLN A 88 7.04 10.62 -12.27
C GLN A 88 8.32 10.11 -12.98
N LYS A 89 9.51 10.54 -12.53
CA LYS A 89 10.80 10.36 -13.23
C LYS A 89 11.39 8.95 -13.17
N TYR A 90 11.07 8.17 -12.14
CA TYR A 90 11.63 6.84 -11.94
C TYR A 90 10.60 5.73 -12.17
N ASP A 91 11.11 4.51 -12.32
CA ASP A 91 10.29 3.32 -12.57
C ASP A 91 9.62 2.85 -11.28
N LEU A 92 8.37 3.29 -11.08
CA LEU A 92 7.59 2.99 -9.89
C LEU A 92 7.34 1.47 -9.70
N PRO A 93 6.95 0.68 -10.72
CA PRO A 93 6.81 -0.77 -10.60
C PRO A 93 8.05 -1.49 -10.06
N LYS A 94 9.27 -1.01 -10.35
CA LYS A 94 10.51 -1.61 -9.80
C LYS A 94 10.63 -1.51 -8.28
N LEU A 95 9.88 -0.63 -7.63
CA LEU A 95 9.89 -0.51 -6.17
C LEU A 95 8.99 -1.54 -5.47
N ALA A 96 8.12 -2.25 -6.21
CA ALA A 96 7.11 -3.11 -5.62
C ALA A 96 7.69 -4.22 -4.73
N ASP A 97 8.78 -4.85 -5.16
CA ASP A 97 9.41 -5.94 -4.40
C ASP A 97 10.06 -5.41 -3.11
N SER A 98 10.72 -4.25 -3.16
CA SER A 98 11.30 -3.62 -1.97
C SER A 98 10.24 -3.17 -0.96
N ILE A 99 9.11 -2.64 -1.43
CA ILE A 99 7.98 -2.27 -0.55
C ILE A 99 7.35 -3.52 0.06
N HIS A 100 7.22 -4.61 -0.69
CA HIS A 100 6.75 -5.89 -0.16
C HIS A 100 7.66 -6.40 0.96
N GLU A 101 8.97 -6.43 0.74
CA GLU A 101 9.96 -6.82 1.76
C GLU A 101 9.84 -5.97 3.03
N LEU A 102 9.72 -4.64 2.89
CA LEU A 102 9.54 -3.74 4.03
C LEU A 102 8.25 -4.02 4.82
N LEU A 103 7.14 -4.30 4.14
CA LEU A 103 5.86 -4.58 4.80
C LEU A 103 5.88 -5.93 5.55
N ILE A 104 6.58 -6.93 5.02
CA ILE A 104 6.64 -8.26 5.63
C ILE A 104 7.68 -8.34 6.75
N HIS A 105 8.86 -7.77 6.54
CA HIS A 105 10.01 -7.91 7.44
C HIS A 105 10.24 -6.69 8.34
N GLY A 106 9.65 -5.54 8.01
CA GLY A 106 9.91 -4.28 8.70
C GLY A 106 11.38 -3.87 8.62
N PHE A 107 11.83 -3.07 9.59
CA PHE A 107 13.21 -2.59 9.68
C PHE A 107 14.11 -3.47 10.57
N GLY A 108 13.58 -4.57 11.10
CA GLY A 108 14.31 -5.44 12.01
C GLY A 108 15.34 -6.29 11.27
N SER A 109 16.61 -6.19 11.65
CA SER A 109 17.60 -7.19 11.23
C SER A 109 17.34 -8.49 11.98
N GLN A 110 17.26 -9.62 11.26
CA GLN A 110 17.32 -10.93 11.90
C GLN A 110 18.72 -11.06 12.52
N LYS A 111 18.86 -10.80 13.83
CA LYS A 111 20.02 -11.27 14.56
C LYS A 111 19.96 -12.79 14.49
N THR A 112 20.79 -13.38 13.65
CA THR A 112 21.10 -14.81 13.69
C THR A 112 21.43 -15.12 15.14
N LYS A 113 20.59 -15.91 15.80
CA LYS A 113 20.96 -16.45 17.10
C LYS A 113 22.16 -17.36 16.80
N GLU A 114 23.36 -16.87 17.04
CA GLU A 114 24.54 -17.73 17.20
C GLU A 114 24.22 -18.64 18.38
N GLU A 115 23.95 -19.91 18.06
CA GLU A 115 23.82 -20.98 19.04
C GLU A 115 25.15 -21.08 19.80
N LYS A 116 25.07 -20.95 21.13
CA LYS A 116 26.14 -21.34 22.07
C LYS A 116 25.81 -22.72 22.62
#